data_AF-A0A836V7W3-F1
#
_entry.id   AF-A0A836V7W3-F1
#
_cell.length_a   1.000
_cell.length_b   1.000
_cell.length_c   1.000
_cell.angle_alpha   90.00
_cell.angle_beta   90.00
_cell.angle_gamma   90.00
#
_symmetry.space_group_name_H-M   'P 1'
#
loop_
_entity.id
_entity.type
_entity.pdbx_description
1 polymer ?
#
loop_
_entity_poly.entity_id
_entity_poly.type
_entity_poly.pdbx_seq_one_letter_code
_entity_poly.pdbx_strand_id
1 'polypeptide(L)'
;MTKSLLAPKDRLPQRSTASRSANGSAHQSGYMKRLQARRDHAALKNNVIFGLTIGWVLTLMGAFKTFILLEGGLAPVLFLAGLLFLTTVLIAPSLMVYPHGVMKTIATFIGTNLFKAVLAVIYFVTILPAGLLYQTKNNHVPFYSWAEKCPCSIEGWADKVASDERGKATEYSLQGWLQPLSVVIYFARNSQMLFLPCLIVLLMLGMIGIFVQSSALAPFIYTLF
;
A
#
# COMPACT_ATOMS: atom_id res chain seq x y z
N MET A 1 -2.38 -36.83 55.54
CA MET A 1 -1.59 -37.82 54.75
C MET A 1 -2.27 -37.90 53.40
N THR A 2 -1.70 -37.67 52.22
CA THR A 2 -0.32 -37.86 51.78
C THR A 2 -0.12 -37.18 50.40
N LYS A 3 1.04 -36.54 50.24
CA LYS A 3 1.87 -36.35 49.03
C LYS A 3 1.35 -35.53 47.85
N SER A 4 1.85 -34.30 47.81
CA SER A 4 2.08 -33.47 46.63
C SER A 4 3.09 -34.11 45.66
N LEU A 5 2.77 -34.11 44.37
CA LEU A 5 3.69 -34.43 43.29
C LEU A 5 4.04 -33.14 42.53
N LEU A 6 5.23 -32.62 42.86
CA LEU A 6 5.91 -31.54 42.15
C LEU A 6 6.48 -32.09 40.83
N ALA A 7 6.09 -31.49 39.71
CA ALA A 7 6.68 -31.75 38.41
C ALA A 7 8.05 -31.05 38.26
N PRO A 8 9.05 -31.68 37.63
CA PRO A 8 10.37 -31.11 37.45
C PRO A 8 10.35 -30.00 36.39
N LYS A 9 10.82 -28.82 36.80
CA LYS A 9 11.00 -27.64 35.94
C LYS A 9 12.31 -27.81 35.17
N ASP A 10 12.22 -28.38 33.98
CA ASP A 10 13.35 -28.49 33.04
C ASP A 10 13.86 -27.08 32.68
N ARG A 11 15.02 -26.74 33.24
CA ARG A 11 15.79 -25.55 32.85
C ARG A 11 16.47 -25.86 31.53
N LEU A 12 15.94 -25.32 30.45
CA LEU A 12 16.67 -25.25 29.18
C LEU A 12 17.99 -24.50 29.40
N PRO A 13 19.10 -24.97 28.81
CA PRO A 13 20.39 -24.30 28.90
C PRO A 13 20.27 -22.92 28.27
N GLN A 14 20.49 -21.91 29.10
CA GLN A 14 20.59 -20.51 28.72
C GLN A 14 21.79 -20.39 27.77
N ARG A 15 21.51 -20.50 26.47
CA ARG A 15 22.49 -20.35 25.39
C ARG A 15 22.98 -18.92 25.46
N SER A 16 24.11 -18.72 26.12
CA SER A 16 24.86 -17.46 26.13
C SER A 16 25.13 -17.08 24.68
N THR A 17 24.29 -16.22 24.13
CA THR A 17 24.56 -15.53 22.88
C THR A 17 25.70 -14.57 23.18
N ALA A 18 26.92 -15.12 23.18
CA ALA A 18 28.13 -14.33 23.08
C ALA A 18 27.92 -13.43 21.86
N SER A 19 27.70 -12.15 22.15
CA SER A 19 27.73 -11.09 21.17
C SER A 19 29.13 -11.05 20.60
N ARG A 20 29.39 -11.89 19.59
CA ARG A 20 30.46 -11.69 18.63
C ARG A 20 30.12 -10.37 17.95
N SER A 21 30.59 -9.29 18.56
CA SER A 21 30.85 -8.03 17.89
C SER A 21 31.80 -8.36 16.75
N ALA A 22 31.22 -8.65 15.59
CA ALA A 22 31.94 -8.79 14.36
C ALA A 22 32.43 -7.40 13.99
N ASN A 23 33.60 -7.04 14.51
CA ASN A 23 34.47 -6.00 13.98
C ASN A 23 34.99 -6.43 12.58
N GLY A 24 34.07 -6.67 11.66
CA GLY A 24 34.31 -7.00 10.26
C GLY A 24 34.35 -5.74 9.42
N SER A 25 35.26 -4.81 9.73
CA SER A 25 35.37 -3.51 9.05
C SER A 25 36.62 -3.38 8.17
N ALA A 26 37.16 -4.46 7.60
CA ALA A 26 38.42 -4.36 6.84
C ALA A 26 38.33 -4.66 5.33
N HIS A 27 37.35 -5.42 4.87
CA HIS A 27 37.22 -5.71 3.43
C HIS A 27 35.76 -5.68 3.00
N GLN A 28 35.21 -4.48 2.82
CA GLN A 28 34.11 -4.29 1.88
C GLN A 28 34.59 -4.88 0.54
N SER A 29 34.03 -6.04 0.17
CA SER A 29 34.45 -6.75 -1.04
C SER A 29 34.37 -5.80 -2.23
N GLY A 30 35.31 -5.89 -3.18
CA GLY A 30 35.34 -5.00 -4.36
C GLY A 30 33.99 -4.97 -5.11
N TYR A 31 33.21 -6.04 -4.98
CA TYR A 31 31.82 -6.11 -5.44
C TYR A 31 30.90 -5.07 -4.79
N MET A 32 30.91 -4.91 -3.46
CA MET A 32 30.05 -3.96 -2.75
C MET A 32 30.35 -2.51 -3.13
N LYS A 33 31.64 -2.16 -3.29
CA LYS A 33 32.04 -0.83 -3.79
C LYS A 33 31.54 -0.56 -5.20
N ARG A 34 31.63 -1.55 -6.10
CA ARG A 34 31.10 -1.45 -7.48
C ARG A 34 29.58 -1.32 -7.50
N LEU A 35 28.88 -2.05 -6.65
CA LEU A 35 27.43 -1.97 -6.53
C LEU A 35 26.98 -0.59 -6.01
N GLN A 36 27.67 -0.06 -4.99
CA GLN A 36 27.40 1.27 -4.46
C GLN A 36 27.65 2.35 -5.52
N ALA A 37 28.77 2.31 -6.23
CA ALA A 37 29.07 3.25 -7.32
C ALA A 37 27.99 3.24 -8.42
N ARG A 38 27.44 2.07 -8.78
CA ARG A 38 26.33 1.97 -9.75
C ARG A 38 25.05 2.61 -9.22
N ARG A 39 24.73 2.42 -7.93
CA ARG A 39 23.56 3.04 -7.30
C ARG A 39 23.70 4.56 -7.22
N ASP A 40 24.88 5.05 -6.86
CA ASP A 40 25.16 6.48 -6.77
C ASP A 40 25.08 7.14 -8.14
N HIS A 41 25.62 6.49 -9.18
CA HIS A 41 25.50 6.95 -10.56
C HIS A 41 24.05 6.96 -11.06
N ALA A 42 23.26 5.92 -10.76
CA ALA A 42 21.84 5.88 -11.11
C ALA A 42 21.04 6.96 -10.36
N ALA A 43 21.34 7.20 -9.08
CA ALA A 43 20.72 8.26 -8.29
C ALA A 43 21.05 9.64 -8.87
N LEU A 44 22.31 9.89 -9.26
CA LEU A 44 22.71 11.14 -9.90
C LEU A 44 21.98 11.35 -11.23
N LYS A 45 21.92 10.31 -12.10
CA LYS A 45 21.17 10.34 -13.36
C LYS A 45 19.70 10.72 -13.13
N ASN A 46 19.05 10.09 -12.15
CA ASN A 46 17.66 10.36 -11.83
C ASN A 46 17.45 11.80 -11.31
N ASN A 47 18.36 12.30 -10.47
CA ASN A 47 18.28 13.68 -9.97
C ASN A 47 18.47 14.71 -11.09
N VAL A 48 19.35 14.45 -12.06
CA VAL A 48 19.54 15.30 -13.24
C VAL A 48 18.29 15.30 -14.11
N ILE A 49 17.74 14.13 -14.43
CA ILE A 49 16.50 14.01 -15.24
C ILE A 49 15.35 14.73 -14.54
N PHE A 50 15.18 14.51 -13.24
CA PHE A 50 14.14 15.16 -12.43
C PHE A 50 14.28 16.69 -12.45
N GLY A 51 15.48 17.21 -12.19
CA GLY A 51 15.70 18.65 -12.16
C GLY A 51 15.53 19.28 -13.54
N LEU A 52 15.97 18.61 -14.61
CA LEU A 52 15.81 19.08 -15.97
C LEU A 52 14.33 19.09 -16.39
N THR A 53 13.58 18.03 -16.09
CA THR A 53 12.14 17.96 -16.41
C THR A 53 11.35 19.03 -15.66
N ILE A 54 11.57 19.20 -14.36
CA ILE A 54 10.90 20.25 -13.57
C ILE A 54 11.30 21.64 -14.03
N GLY A 55 12.60 21.88 -14.24
CA GLY A 55 13.09 23.17 -14.73
C GLY A 55 12.46 23.54 -16.07
N TRP A 56 12.34 22.58 -16.99
CA TRP A 56 11.66 22.77 -18.27
C TRP A 56 10.18 23.08 -18.11
N VAL A 57 9.46 22.32 -17.27
CA VAL A 57 8.03 22.54 -17.01
C VAL A 57 7.79 23.94 -16.43
N LEU A 58 8.57 24.36 -15.43
CA LEU A 58 8.44 25.70 -14.85
C LEU A 58 8.77 26.80 -15.87
N THR A 59 9.83 26.61 -16.65
CA THR A 59 10.24 27.60 -17.66
C THR A 59 9.19 27.74 -18.75
N LEU A 60 8.66 26.64 -19.29
CA LEU A 60 7.61 26.67 -20.31
C LEU A 60 6.30 27.24 -19.76
N MET A 61 5.88 26.84 -18.56
CA MET A 61 4.67 27.36 -17.93
C MET A 61 4.79 28.87 -17.64
N GLY A 62 5.94 29.30 -17.11
CA GLY A 62 6.22 30.70 -16.83
C GLY A 62 6.29 31.54 -18.10
N ALA A 63 6.97 31.05 -19.15
CA ALA A 63 7.03 31.71 -20.45
C ALA A 63 5.64 31.83 -21.07
N PHE A 64 4.86 30.75 -21.08
CA PHE A 64 3.49 30.75 -21.60
C PHE A 64 2.63 31.79 -20.89
N LYS A 65 2.62 31.81 -19.56
CA LYS A 65 1.84 32.79 -18.79
C LYS A 65 2.30 34.23 -19.02
N THR A 66 3.61 34.47 -19.11
CA THR A 66 4.17 35.81 -19.27
C THR A 66 3.90 36.37 -20.67
N PHE A 67 4.10 35.56 -21.72
CA PHE A 67 4.05 36.03 -23.11
C PHE A 67 2.68 35.89 -23.78
N ILE A 68 1.86 34.89 -23.39
CA ILE A 68 0.57 34.61 -24.05
C ILE A 68 -0.60 35.14 -23.24
N LEU A 69 -0.62 34.91 -21.93
CA LEU A 69 -1.74 35.31 -21.07
C LEU A 69 -1.65 36.76 -20.56
N LEU A 70 -0.47 37.39 -20.68
CA LEU A 70 -0.15 38.71 -20.11
C LEU A 70 -0.58 38.87 -18.63
N GLU A 71 -0.56 37.77 -17.87
CA GLU A 71 -0.84 37.79 -16.44
C GLU A 71 0.34 38.40 -15.68
N GLY A 72 0.12 39.53 -15.02
CA GLY A 72 1.11 40.16 -14.15
C GLY A 72 1.37 39.36 -12.85
N GLY A 73 2.56 39.58 -12.26
CA GLY A 73 2.88 39.13 -10.90
C GLY A 73 3.66 37.83 -10.83
N LEU A 74 2.96 36.68 -10.79
CA LEU A 74 3.59 35.37 -10.51
C LEU A 74 4.26 34.73 -11.72
N ALA A 75 3.84 35.08 -12.94
CA ALA A 75 4.37 34.51 -14.19
C ALA A 75 5.89 34.72 -14.37
N PRO A 76 6.46 35.94 -14.22
CA PRO A 76 7.89 36.15 -14.37
C PRO A 76 8.70 35.46 -13.25
N VAL A 77 8.15 35.37 -12.03
CA VAL A 77 8.79 34.65 -10.92
C VAL A 77 8.88 33.16 -11.24
N LEU A 78 7.83 32.56 -11.80
CA LEU A 78 7.82 31.15 -12.19
C LEU A 78 8.83 30.86 -13.32
N PHE A 79 8.92 31.76 -14.31
CA PHE A 79 9.91 31.66 -15.38
C PHE A 79 11.34 31.74 -14.84
N LEU A 80 11.63 32.73 -13.99
CA LEU A 80 12.94 32.89 -13.37
C LEU A 80 13.29 31.69 -12.48
N ALA A 81 12.33 31.18 -11.71
CA ALA A 81 12.51 29.97 -10.90
C ALA A 81 12.86 28.76 -11.77
N GLY A 82 12.21 28.60 -12.94
CA GLY A 82 12.52 27.56 -13.91
C GLY A 82 13.97 27.65 -14.42
N LEU A 83 14.41 28.85 -14.81
CA LEU A 83 15.80 29.09 -15.24
C LEU A 83 16.82 28.84 -14.13
N LEU A 84 16.54 29.29 -12.90
CA LEU A 84 17.39 29.01 -11.74
C LEU A 84 17.47 27.51 -11.46
N PHE A 85 16.36 26.77 -11.63
CA PHE A 85 16.37 25.32 -11.49
C PHE A 85 17.25 24.66 -12.55
N LEU A 86 17.07 25.01 -13.83
CA LEU A 86 17.87 24.47 -14.93
C LEU A 86 19.36 24.75 -14.77
N THR A 87 19.74 25.97 -14.39
CA THR A 87 21.13 26.34 -14.14
C THR A 87 21.71 25.60 -12.94
N THR A 88 20.95 25.46 -11.85
CA THR A 88 21.38 24.69 -10.67
C THR A 88 21.62 23.22 -11.01
N VAL A 89 20.76 22.61 -11.85
CA VAL A 89 20.94 21.21 -12.31
C VAL A 89 22.23 21.05 -13.10
N LEU A 90 22.57 22.02 -13.94
CA LEU A 90 23.75 21.95 -14.81
C LEU A 90 25.05 22.14 -14.02
N ILE A 91 25.07 23.07 -13.05
CA ILE A 91 26.25 23.42 -12.27
C ILE A 91 26.48 22.44 -11.11
N ALA A 92 25.40 22.09 -10.40
CA ALA A 92 25.48 21.34 -9.15
C ALA A 92 24.29 20.38 -8.98
N PRO A 93 24.26 19.26 -9.73
CA PRO A 93 23.14 18.31 -9.69
C PRO A 93 22.97 17.61 -8.32
N SER A 94 23.99 17.64 -7.47
CA SER A 94 23.91 17.11 -6.09
C SER A 94 22.90 17.89 -5.22
N LEU A 95 22.69 19.18 -5.46
CA LEU A 95 21.68 19.97 -4.74
C LEU A 95 20.25 19.49 -5.03
N MET A 96 20.03 18.80 -6.16
CA MET A 96 18.71 18.29 -6.55
C MET A 96 18.28 17.04 -5.77
N VAL A 97 19.17 16.44 -4.99
CA VAL A 97 18.84 15.31 -4.11
C VAL A 97 17.70 15.66 -3.15
N TYR A 98 17.76 16.87 -2.55
CA TYR A 98 16.77 17.32 -1.58
C TYR A 98 15.38 17.53 -2.17
N PRO A 99 15.19 18.40 -3.20
CA PRO A 99 13.86 18.60 -3.79
C PRO A 99 13.30 17.32 -4.41
N HIS A 100 14.14 16.45 -4.98
CA HIS A 100 13.69 15.15 -5.47
C HIS A 100 13.16 14.25 -4.35
N GLY A 101 13.85 14.18 -3.20
CA GLY A 101 13.39 13.43 -2.04
C GLY A 101 12.06 13.94 -1.48
N VAL A 102 11.90 15.26 -1.39
CA VAL A 102 10.65 15.90 -0.95
C VAL A 102 9.51 15.58 -1.91
N MET A 103 9.71 15.80 -3.22
CA MET A 103 8.69 15.51 -4.23
C MET A 103 8.32 14.03 -4.29
N LYS A 104 9.29 13.12 -4.14
CA LYS A 104 9.02 11.68 -4.04
C LYS A 104 8.15 11.35 -2.83
N THR A 105 8.43 11.96 -1.68
CA THR A 105 7.65 11.77 -0.45
C THR A 105 6.21 12.28 -0.65
N ILE A 106 6.05 13.45 -1.25
CA ILE A 106 4.73 14.01 -1.58
C ILE A 106 4.00 13.10 -2.58
N ALA A 107 4.65 12.69 -3.67
CA ALA A 107 4.05 11.86 -4.71
C ALA A 107 3.63 10.48 -4.16
N THR A 108 4.45 9.87 -3.30
CA THR A 108 4.11 8.59 -2.65
C THR A 108 2.98 8.75 -1.64
N PHE A 109 2.96 9.85 -0.87
CA PHE A 109 1.87 10.15 0.05
C PHE A 109 0.55 10.36 -0.68
N ILE A 110 0.54 11.21 -1.73
CA ILE A 110 -0.64 11.46 -2.57
C ILE A 110 -1.09 10.17 -3.23
N GLY A 111 -0.18 9.42 -3.87
CA GLY A 111 -0.51 8.16 -4.53
C GLY A 111 -1.11 7.14 -3.58
N THR A 112 -0.57 7.00 -2.37
CA THR A 112 -1.09 6.07 -1.37
C THR A 112 -2.48 6.48 -0.88
N ASN A 113 -2.68 7.76 -0.57
CA ASN A 113 -3.96 8.25 -0.04
C ASN A 113 -5.05 8.28 -1.12
N LEU A 114 -4.72 8.70 -2.34
CA LEU A 114 -5.62 8.65 -3.48
C LEU A 114 -6.04 7.20 -3.76
N PHE A 115 -5.09 6.27 -3.79
CA PHE A 115 -5.40 4.86 -4.00
C PHE A 115 -6.29 4.29 -2.89
N LYS A 116 -6.01 4.61 -1.62
CA LYS A 116 -6.87 4.24 -0.48
C LYS A 116 -8.29 4.81 -0.64
N ALA A 117 -8.42 6.08 -1.04
CA ALA A 117 -9.72 6.71 -1.23
C ALA A 117 -10.50 6.04 -2.38
N VAL A 118 -9.86 5.81 -3.52
CA VAL A 118 -10.46 5.10 -4.66
C VAL A 118 -10.91 3.70 -4.25
N LEU A 119 -10.07 2.95 -3.54
CA LEU A 119 -10.39 1.61 -3.08
C LEU A 119 -11.52 1.61 -2.05
N ALA A 120 -11.57 2.61 -1.15
CA ALA A 120 -12.67 2.80 -0.21
C ALA A 120 -14.00 3.10 -0.91
N VAL A 121 -13.99 3.96 -1.94
CA VAL A 121 -15.18 4.26 -2.74
C VAL A 121 -15.66 3.01 -3.46
N ILE A 122 -14.77 2.28 -4.12
CA ILE A 122 -15.13 1.04 -4.83
C ILE A 122 -15.66 -0.01 -3.86
N TYR A 123 -15.01 -0.18 -2.71
CA TYR A 123 -15.50 -1.07 -1.64
C TYR A 123 -16.92 -0.69 -1.23
N PHE A 124 -17.18 0.59 -0.96
CA PHE A 124 -18.49 1.07 -0.54
C PHE A 124 -19.55 0.88 -1.63
N VAL A 125 -19.21 1.14 -2.90
CA VAL A 125 -20.14 1.01 -4.02
C VAL A 125 -20.43 -0.45 -4.37
N THR A 126 -19.49 -1.37 -4.16
CA THR A 126 -19.65 -2.77 -4.57
C THR A 126 -20.12 -3.67 -3.43
N ILE A 127 -19.47 -3.59 -2.27
CA ILE A 127 -19.67 -4.54 -1.17
C ILE A 127 -20.86 -4.15 -0.31
N LEU A 128 -21.06 -2.85 -0.05
CA LEU A 128 -22.17 -2.39 0.79
C LEU A 128 -23.55 -2.75 0.22
N PRO A 129 -23.89 -2.47 -1.05
CA PRO A 129 -25.20 -2.85 -1.58
C PRO A 129 -25.36 -4.37 -1.65
N ALA A 130 -24.30 -5.13 -1.97
CA ALA A 130 -24.35 -6.60 -1.96
C ALA A 130 -24.63 -7.14 -0.55
N GLY A 131 -23.99 -6.57 0.47
CA GLY A 131 -24.21 -6.91 1.88
C GLY A 131 -25.63 -6.57 2.35
N LEU A 132 -26.12 -5.38 2.00
CA LEU A 132 -27.50 -4.96 2.34
C LEU A 132 -28.54 -5.85 1.66
N LEU A 133 -28.39 -6.13 0.36
CA LEU A 133 -29.28 -7.04 -0.37
C LEU A 133 -29.30 -8.45 0.24
N TYR A 134 -28.14 -8.94 0.69
CA TYR A 134 -28.04 -10.23 1.35
C TYR A 134 -28.77 -10.25 2.70
N GLN A 135 -28.61 -9.20 3.51
CA GLN A 135 -29.31 -9.08 4.79
C GLN A 135 -30.83 -8.99 4.62
N THR A 136 -31.29 -8.19 3.65
CA THR A 136 -32.72 -8.07 3.34
C THR A 136 -33.32 -9.41 2.91
N LYS A 137 -32.63 -10.19 2.08
CA LYS A 137 -33.10 -11.53 1.67
C LYS A 137 -33.21 -12.53 2.82
N ASN A 138 -32.39 -12.39 3.84
CA ASN A 138 -32.39 -13.28 5.00
C ASN A 138 -33.27 -12.79 6.16
N ASN A 139 -34.14 -11.80 5.91
CA ASN A 139 -35.00 -11.19 6.93
C ASN A 139 -34.23 -10.66 8.16
N HIS A 140 -33.01 -10.15 7.96
CA HIS A 140 -32.26 -9.48 9.00
C HIS A 140 -32.39 -7.97 8.84
N VAL A 141 -32.72 -7.28 9.93
CA VAL A 141 -32.80 -5.82 9.93
C VAL A 141 -31.36 -5.27 9.91
N PRO A 142 -30.97 -4.50 8.89
CA PRO A 142 -29.56 -4.15 8.66
C PRO A 142 -29.00 -3.13 9.67
N PHE A 143 -29.88 -2.33 10.28
CA PHE A 143 -29.49 -1.27 11.21
C PHE A 143 -30.38 -1.35 12.46
N TYR A 144 -29.76 -1.62 13.60
CA TYR A 144 -30.40 -1.49 14.91
C TYR A 144 -30.03 -0.13 15.49
N SER A 145 -31.02 0.71 15.75
CA SER A 145 -30.85 1.94 16.53
C SER A 145 -31.62 1.81 17.84
N TRP A 146 -31.02 2.26 18.93
CA TRP A 146 -31.64 2.27 20.26
C TRP A 146 -31.77 3.73 20.68
N ALA A 147 -32.98 4.18 20.95
CA ALA A 147 -33.19 5.57 21.35
C ALA A 147 -32.71 5.79 22.80
N GLU A 148 -33.15 4.98 23.78
CA GLU A 148 -32.88 5.29 25.20
C GLU A 148 -32.78 4.08 26.17
N LYS A 149 -33.41 2.92 25.89
CA LYS A 149 -33.28 1.70 26.70
C LYS A 149 -33.22 0.46 25.81
N CYS A 150 -32.28 -0.44 26.11
CA CYS A 150 -32.18 -1.75 25.45
C CYS A 150 -33.46 -2.55 25.76
N PRO A 151 -34.25 -2.97 24.76
CA PRO A 151 -35.44 -3.79 24.99
C PRO A 151 -35.02 -5.13 25.59
N CYS A 152 -35.64 -5.54 26.70
CA CYS A 152 -35.31 -6.80 27.38
C CYS A 152 -35.71 -8.06 26.58
N SER A 153 -36.47 -7.90 25.50
CA SER A 153 -36.85 -8.96 24.57
C SER A 153 -36.94 -8.36 23.16
N ILE A 154 -35.84 -8.42 22.41
CA ILE A 154 -35.81 -7.93 21.04
C ILE A 154 -36.36 -9.05 20.14
N GLU A 155 -37.57 -8.85 19.64
CA GLU A 155 -38.11 -9.68 18.57
C GLU A 155 -37.22 -9.50 17.32
N GLY A 156 -36.51 -10.56 16.90
CA GLY A 156 -35.52 -10.51 15.82
C GLY A 156 -34.05 -10.44 16.26
N TRP A 157 -33.75 -10.30 17.56
CA TRP A 157 -32.42 -10.60 18.07
C TRP A 157 -32.27 -12.11 18.18
N ALA A 158 -31.92 -12.73 17.05
CA ALA A 158 -31.31 -14.04 17.10
C ALA A 158 -29.98 -13.85 17.82
N ASP A 159 -29.81 -14.49 18.99
CA ASP A 159 -28.48 -14.68 19.53
C ASP A 159 -27.62 -15.13 18.37
N LYS A 160 -26.55 -14.39 18.10
CA LYS A 160 -25.57 -14.82 17.13
C LYS A 160 -24.89 -16.02 17.76
N VAL A 161 -25.57 -17.17 17.70
CA VAL A 161 -24.98 -18.48 17.83
C VAL A 161 -23.94 -18.41 16.74
N ALA A 162 -22.69 -18.12 17.14
CA ALA A 162 -21.57 -18.34 16.27
C ALA A 162 -21.70 -19.82 15.97
N SER A 163 -22.32 -20.14 14.84
CA SER A 163 -22.49 -21.51 14.42
C SER A 163 -21.06 -22.04 14.47
N ASP A 164 -20.85 -23.04 15.31
CA ASP A 164 -19.58 -23.75 15.47
C ASP A 164 -19.25 -24.53 14.18
N GLU A 165 -19.67 -24.02 13.02
CA GLU A 165 -19.21 -24.35 11.69
C GLU A 165 -17.72 -24.07 11.52
N ARG A 166 -17.08 -23.31 12.45
CA ARG A 166 -15.62 -23.34 12.62
C ARG A 166 -15.07 -24.77 12.82
N GLY A 167 -15.87 -25.70 13.35
CA GLY A 167 -15.54 -27.12 13.49
C GLY A 167 -15.87 -28.00 12.26
N LYS A 168 -16.67 -27.50 11.30
CA LYS A 168 -16.96 -28.21 10.03
C LYS A 168 -16.16 -27.68 8.83
N ALA A 169 -15.52 -26.51 8.95
CA ALA A 169 -14.62 -25.98 7.94
C ALA A 169 -13.30 -26.77 7.79
N THR A 170 -13.07 -27.77 8.64
CA THR A 170 -11.78 -28.46 8.83
C THR A 170 -11.49 -29.59 7.83
N GLU A 171 -12.41 -29.99 6.96
CA GLU A 171 -12.16 -31.12 6.03
C GLU A 171 -11.57 -30.72 4.66
N TYR A 172 -11.49 -29.43 4.33
CA TYR A 172 -10.96 -28.97 3.03
C TYR A 172 -9.71 -28.12 3.19
N SER A 173 -8.70 -28.69 3.86
CA SER A 173 -7.33 -28.19 3.81
C SER A 173 -6.73 -28.46 2.42
N LEU A 174 -7.13 -27.67 1.42
CA LEU A 174 -6.40 -27.62 0.16
C LEU A 174 -4.98 -27.11 0.44
N GLN A 175 -3.98 -27.75 -0.17
CA GLN A 175 -2.57 -27.38 -0.06
C GLN A 175 -2.37 -25.91 -0.41
N GLY A 176 -1.62 -25.15 0.40
CA GLY A 176 -1.73 -23.69 0.55
C GLY A 176 -1.71 -22.79 -0.69
N TRP A 177 -1.28 -23.29 -1.86
CA TRP A 177 -1.41 -22.55 -3.11
C TRP A 177 -2.83 -22.56 -3.72
N LEU A 178 -3.62 -23.60 -3.42
CA LEU A 178 -5.02 -23.76 -3.85
C LEU A 178 -6.02 -23.16 -2.85
N GLN A 179 -5.55 -22.56 -1.78
CA GLN A 179 -6.37 -21.91 -0.76
C GLN A 179 -7.31 -20.80 -1.31
N PRO A 180 -6.97 -20.03 -2.35
CA PRO A 180 -7.93 -19.09 -2.95
C PRO A 180 -9.15 -19.78 -3.57
N LEU A 181 -8.96 -21.01 -4.07
CA LEU A 181 -10.00 -21.77 -4.76
C LEU A 181 -11.06 -22.29 -3.76
N SER A 182 -10.68 -22.52 -2.49
CA SER A 182 -11.64 -22.89 -1.44
C SER A 182 -12.64 -21.78 -1.15
N VAL A 183 -12.24 -20.51 -1.29
CA VAL A 183 -13.13 -19.35 -1.12
C VAL A 183 -14.20 -19.33 -2.23
N VAL A 184 -13.80 -19.62 -3.47
CA VAL A 184 -14.73 -19.71 -4.61
C VAL A 184 -15.72 -20.86 -4.44
N ILE A 185 -15.23 -22.05 -4.05
CA ILE A 185 -16.07 -23.23 -3.78
C ILE A 185 -17.07 -22.93 -2.66
N TYR A 186 -16.64 -22.26 -1.60
CA TYR A 186 -17.51 -21.86 -0.49
C TYR A 186 -18.67 -20.97 -0.97
N PHE A 187 -18.40 -19.93 -1.75
CA PHE A 187 -19.44 -19.05 -2.27
C PHE A 187 -20.40 -19.74 -3.24
N ALA A 188 -19.89 -20.63 -4.10
CA ALA A 188 -20.71 -21.42 -5.01
C ALA A 188 -21.66 -22.36 -4.24
N ARG A 189 -21.17 -22.99 -3.16
CA ARG A 189 -21.94 -23.94 -2.36
C ARG A 189 -23.03 -23.27 -1.50
N ASN A 190 -22.77 -22.07 -0.98
CA ASN A 190 -23.74 -21.30 -0.19
C ASN A 190 -24.73 -20.48 -1.02
N SER A 191 -24.79 -20.68 -2.35
CA SER A 191 -25.64 -19.91 -3.29
C SER A 191 -25.41 -18.39 -3.22
N GLN A 192 -24.25 -17.95 -2.74
CA GLN A 192 -23.83 -16.56 -2.62
C GLN A 192 -23.15 -16.07 -3.92
N MET A 193 -23.71 -16.47 -5.08
CA MET A 193 -23.15 -16.19 -6.42
C MET A 193 -22.98 -14.68 -6.69
N LEU A 194 -23.74 -13.83 -6.02
CA LEU A 194 -23.68 -12.36 -6.16
C LEU A 194 -22.36 -11.77 -5.63
N PHE A 195 -21.71 -12.43 -4.67
CA PHE A 195 -20.41 -12.00 -4.14
C PHE A 195 -19.24 -12.38 -5.05
N LEU A 196 -19.42 -13.37 -5.93
CA LEU A 196 -18.38 -13.82 -6.86
C LEU A 196 -17.90 -12.70 -7.82
N PRO A 197 -18.78 -11.99 -8.56
CA PRO A 197 -18.35 -10.89 -9.42
C PRO A 197 -17.70 -9.75 -8.61
N CYS A 198 -18.18 -9.48 -7.39
CA CYS A 198 -17.56 -8.49 -6.50
C CYS A 198 -16.12 -8.88 -6.12
N LEU A 199 -15.88 -10.16 -5.82
CA LEU A 199 -14.56 -10.70 -5.52
C LEU A 199 -13.63 -10.62 -6.73
N ILE A 200 -14.12 -10.95 -7.93
CA ILE A 200 -13.36 -10.83 -9.18
C ILE A 200 -12.97 -9.37 -9.43
N VAL A 201 -13.90 -8.43 -9.28
CA VAL A 201 -13.63 -6.99 -9.43
C VAL A 201 -12.57 -6.53 -8.44
N LEU A 202 -12.67 -6.94 -7.17
CA LEU A 202 -11.72 -6.56 -6.13
C LEU A 202 -10.32 -7.14 -6.39
N LEU A 203 -10.24 -8.38 -6.90
CA LEU A 203 -8.98 -9.02 -7.29
C LEU A 203 -8.35 -8.31 -8.50
N MET A 204 -9.15 -8.02 -9.54
CA MET A 204 -8.70 -7.25 -10.69
C MET A 204 -8.20 -5.86 -10.27
N LEU A 205 -8.91 -5.19 -9.36
CA LEU A 205 -8.50 -3.89 -8.85
C LEU A 205 -7.20 -3.97 -8.04
N GLY A 206 -7.04 -5.02 -7.23
CA GLY A 206 -5.81 -5.28 -6.49
C GLY A 206 -4.63 -5.52 -7.43
N MET A 207 -4.81 -6.32 -8.48
CA MET A 207 -3.79 -6.50 -9.52
C MET A 207 -3.47 -5.20 -10.22
N ILE A 208 -4.48 -4.44 -10.67
CA ILE A 208 -4.28 -3.13 -11.31
C ILE A 208 -3.52 -2.21 -10.35
N GLY A 209 -3.83 -2.22 -9.05
CA GLY A 209 -3.08 -1.47 -8.04
C GLY A 209 -1.60 -1.85 -7.98
N ILE A 210 -1.30 -3.15 -7.97
CA ILE A 210 0.09 -3.65 -8.02
C ILE A 210 0.76 -3.21 -9.33
N PHE A 211 0.06 -3.30 -10.46
CA PHE A 211 0.56 -2.86 -11.76
C PHE A 211 0.78 -1.35 -11.83
N VAL A 212 -0.09 -0.52 -11.24
CA VAL A 212 0.07 0.93 -11.21
C VAL A 212 1.22 1.31 -10.29
N GLN A 213 1.38 0.64 -9.15
CA GLN A 213 2.53 0.87 -8.26
C GLN A 213 3.85 0.42 -8.91
N SER A 214 3.86 -0.73 -9.58
CA SER A 214 5.04 -1.24 -10.29
C SER A 214 5.31 -0.51 -11.61
N SER A 215 4.28 0.01 -12.28
CA SER A 215 4.39 0.80 -13.51
C SER A 215 4.71 2.27 -13.26
N ALA A 216 4.29 2.85 -12.13
CA ALA A 216 4.83 4.12 -11.67
C ALA A 216 6.33 4.00 -11.34
N LEU A 217 6.79 2.80 -10.97
CA LEU A 217 8.21 2.45 -10.88
C LEU A 217 8.83 2.06 -12.23
N ALA A 218 8.05 1.71 -13.26
CA ALA A 218 8.57 1.32 -14.57
C ALA A 218 9.36 2.43 -15.32
N PRO A 219 8.99 3.73 -15.35
CA PRO A 219 9.85 4.75 -15.93
C PRO A 219 11.18 4.89 -15.15
N PHE A 220 11.24 4.47 -13.88
CA PHE A 220 12.49 4.37 -13.13
C PHE A 220 13.30 3.09 -13.42
N ILE A 221 12.67 2.03 -13.95
CA ILE A 221 13.34 0.78 -14.38
C ILE A 221 13.86 0.92 -15.82
N TYR A 222 13.08 1.52 -16.73
CA TYR A 222 13.50 1.76 -18.12
C TYR A 222 14.63 2.78 -18.25
N THR A 223 14.88 3.61 -17.23
CA THR A 223 16.05 4.49 -17.18
C THR A 223 17.31 3.80 -16.62
N LEU A 224 17.19 2.56 -16.15
CA LEU A 224 18.28 1.77 -15.57
C LEU A 224 18.92 0.79 -16.57
N PHE A 225 18.26 0.56 -17.71
CA PHE A 225 18.83 0.00 -18.93
C PHE A 225 19.14 1.12 -19.92
#